data_AF-A0A976LP86-F1
#
_entry.id   AF-A0A976LP86-F1
#
_cell.length_a   1.000
_cell.length_b   1.000
_cell.length_c   1.000
_cell.angle_alpha   90.00
_cell.angle_beta   90.00
_cell.angle_gamma   90.00
#
_symmetry.space_group_name_H-M   'P 1'
#
loop_
_entity.id
_entity.type
_entity.pdbx_description
1 polymer ?
#
loop_
_entity_poly.entity_id
_entity_poly.type
_entity_poly.pdbx_seq_one_letter_code
_entity_poly.pdbx_strand_id
1 'polypeptide(L)'
;MQQGISSLVGIYMVTSGCPIMEKLKPMVRYHLPFATRIETQYRVLSMYLMAQFFIYRKGREPDWELKNLVKIYDDIQVVNNDFCRRLAQNQMGDAALNALVKLDIFAKHVSSSINSDTLDEEERLFDAYL
;
A
#
# COMPACT_ATOMS: atom_id res chain seq x y z
N MET A 1 17.31 0.07 -12.20
CA MET A 1 17.56 -1.17 -11.43
C MET A 1 16.82 -1.20 -10.09
N GLN A 2 17.01 -0.22 -9.20
CA GLN A 2 16.38 -0.21 -7.85
C GLN A 2 14.84 -0.29 -7.85
N GLN A 3 14.15 0.35 -8.81
CA GLN A 3 12.68 0.25 -8.90
C GLN A 3 12.20 -1.18 -9.20
N GLY A 4 12.91 -1.93 -10.06
CA GLY A 4 12.58 -3.32 -10.35
C GLY A 4 12.77 -4.23 -9.14
N ILE A 5 13.81 -3.98 -8.33
CA ILE A 5 14.04 -4.71 -7.08
C ILE A 5 12.94 -4.38 -6.06
N SER A 6 12.57 -3.11 -5.90
CA SER A 6 11.47 -2.69 -5.03
C SER A 6 10.14 -3.34 -5.41
N SER A 7 9.85 -3.43 -6.71
CA SER A 7 8.70 -4.14 -7.26
C SER A 7 8.68 -5.63 -6.87
N LEU A 8 9.81 -6.33 -7.03
CA LEU A 8 9.93 -7.76 -6.68
C LEU A 8 9.88 -8.00 -5.17
N VAL A 9 10.57 -7.19 -4.38
CA VAL A 9 10.55 -7.25 -2.91
C VAL A 9 9.14 -7.05 -2.40
N GLY A 10 8.40 -6.08 -2.93
CA GLY A 10 7.00 -5.84 -2.58
C GLY A 10 6.11 -7.06 -2.82
N ILE A 11 6.25 -7.71 -3.99
CA ILE A 11 5.52 -8.97 -4.27
C ILE A 11 5.91 -10.05 -3.25
N TYR A 12 7.20 -10.28 -3.06
CA TYR A 12 7.69 -11.34 -2.17
C TYR A 12 7.21 -11.16 -0.73
N MET A 13 7.26 -9.93 -0.20
CA MET A 13 6.78 -9.63 1.15
C MET A 13 5.29 -9.94 1.30
N VAL A 14 4.47 -9.58 0.32
CA VAL A 14 3.02 -9.84 0.34
C VAL A 14 2.70 -11.34 0.20
N THR A 15 3.48 -12.08 -0.59
CA THR A 15 3.25 -13.52 -0.81
C THR A 15 3.95 -14.42 0.22
N SER A 16 4.72 -13.85 1.15
CA SER A 16 5.48 -14.59 2.19
C SER A 16 4.63 -15.23 3.30
N GLY A 17 3.32 -14.96 3.35
CA GLY A 17 2.43 -15.39 4.44
C GLY A 17 2.40 -14.44 5.64
N CYS A 18 3.00 -13.24 5.56
CA CYS A 18 2.87 -12.21 6.58
C CYS A 18 1.40 -11.72 6.68
N PRO A 19 0.72 -11.86 7.83
CA PRO A 19 -0.71 -11.51 7.96
C PRO A 19 -0.97 -10.00 7.84
N ILE A 20 0.02 -9.16 8.15
CA ILE A 20 -0.05 -7.71 7.97
C ILE A 20 -0.08 -7.38 6.47
N MET A 21 0.86 -7.96 5.71
CA MET A 21 1.02 -7.71 4.28
C MET A 21 -0.03 -8.42 3.41
N GLU A 22 -0.67 -9.48 3.91
CA GLU A 22 -1.64 -10.30 3.19
C GLU A 22 -2.82 -9.50 2.62
N LYS A 23 -3.20 -8.40 3.29
CA LYS A 23 -4.26 -7.50 2.84
C LYS A 23 -3.94 -6.84 1.48
N LEU A 24 -2.68 -6.81 1.06
CA LEU A 24 -2.24 -6.29 -0.23
C LEU A 24 -2.19 -7.35 -1.34
N LYS A 25 -2.67 -8.60 -1.11
CA LYS A 25 -2.74 -9.62 -2.16
C LYS A 25 -3.41 -9.17 -3.46
N PRO A 26 -4.49 -8.36 -3.46
CA PRO A 26 -5.06 -7.85 -4.70
C PRO A 26 -4.07 -6.94 -5.48
N MET A 27 -3.20 -6.19 -4.79
CA MET A 27 -2.14 -5.41 -5.43
C MET A 27 -1.14 -6.28 -6.18
N VAL A 28 -0.87 -7.50 -5.69
CA VAL A 28 -0.01 -8.48 -6.39
C VAL A 28 -0.71 -9.06 -7.62
N ARG A 29 -2.01 -9.38 -7.51
CA ARG A 29 -2.78 -9.91 -8.65
C ARG A 29 -2.80 -8.96 -9.84
N TYR A 30 -2.90 -7.66 -9.56
CA TYR A 30 -2.94 -6.59 -10.57
C TYR A 30 -1.68 -5.72 -10.50
N HIS A 31 -0.52 -6.33 -10.26
CA HIS A 31 0.73 -5.60 -9.98
C HIS A 31 1.12 -4.63 -11.10
N LEU A 32 1.51 -3.42 -10.71
CA LEU A 32 2.07 -2.40 -11.60
C LEU A 32 3.52 -2.13 -11.17
N PRO A 33 4.52 -2.71 -11.85
CA PRO A 33 5.91 -2.73 -11.38
C PRO A 33 6.55 -1.35 -11.18
N PHE A 34 6.12 -0.34 -11.93
CA PHE A 34 6.74 0.98 -11.95
C PHE A 34 5.75 2.09 -11.58
N ALA A 35 4.75 1.75 -10.77
CA ALA A 35 3.74 2.69 -10.31
C ALA A 35 4.36 3.93 -9.66
N THR A 36 3.82 5.08 -10.02
CA THR A 36 4.02 6.36 -9.34
C THR A 36 3.31 6.34 -7.97
N ARG A 37 3.56 7.36 -7.14
CA ARG A 37 2.90 7.51 -5.84
C ARG A 37 1.38 7.66 -6.00
N ILE A 38 0.95 8.48 -6.95
CA ILE A 38 -0.47 8.75 -7.23
C ILE A 38 -1.15 7.48 -7.77
N GLU A 39 -0.54 6.77 -8.73
CA GLU A 39 -1.08 5.49 -9.20
C GLU A 39 -1.17 4.43 -8.09
N THR A 40 -0.18 4.38 -7.19
CA THR A 40 -0.21 3.47 -6.05
C THR A 40 -1.33 3.85 -5.09
N GLN A 41 -1.47 5.14 -4.76
CA GLN A 41 -2.53 5.65 -3.89
C GLN A 41 -3.92 5.33 -4.47
N TYR A 42 -4.18 5.70 -5.72
CA TYR A 42 -5.44 5.41 -6.41
C TYR A 42 -5.77 3.91 -6.36
N ARG A 43 -4.82 3.05 -6.75
CA ARG A 43 -5.01 1.58 -6.73
C ARG A 43 -5.32 1.05 -5.34
N VAL A 44 -4.67 1.57 -4.31
CA VAL A 44 -4.89 1.15 -2.92
C VAL A 44 -6.26 1.58 -2.41
N LEU A 45 -6.65 2.83 -2.67
CA LEU A 45 -7.97 3.35 -2.30
C LEU A 45 -9.07 2.56 -3.00
N SER A 46 -8.97 2.39 -4.33
CA SER A 46 -9.96 1.62 -5.11
C SER A 46 -10.02 0.16 -4.68
N MET A 47 -8.86 -0.48 -4.44
CA MET A 47 -8.80 -1.85 -3.91
C MET A 47 -9.51 -1.94 -2.56
N TYR A 48 -9.23 -1.00 -1.65
CA TYR A 48 -9.77 -1.03 -0.31
C TYR A 48 -11.28 -0.81 -0.32
N LEU A 49 -11.77 0.19 -1.07
CA LEU A 49 -13.20 0.46 -1.23
C LEU A 49 -13.93 -0.71 -1.90
N MET A 50 -13.31 -1.41 -2.85
CA MET A 50 -13.85 -2.66 -3.42
C MET A 50 -13.99 -3.75 -2.34
N ALA A 51 -13.03 -3.86 -1.42
CA ALA A 51 -13.16 -4.78 -0.28
C ALA A 51 -14.31 -4.37 0.65
N GLN A 52 -14.47 -3.08 0.93
CA GLN A 52 -15.59 -2.55 1.72
C GLN A 52 -16.94 -2.81 1.06
N PHE A 53 -17.03 -2.65 -0.26
CA PHE A 53 -18.22 -3.01 -1.04
C PHE A 53 -18.59 -4.49 -0.88
N PHE A 54 -17.62 -5.41 -0.90
CA PHE A 54 -17.91 -6.83 -0.65
C PHE A 54 -18.29 -7.14 0.79
N ILE A 55 -17.79 -6.38 1.77
CA ILE A 55 -18.21 -6.46 3.18
C ILE A 55 -19.68 -6.04 3.30
N TYR A 56 -20.04 -4.89 2.72
CA TYR A 56 -21.42 -4.40 2.65
C TYR A 56 -22.37 -5.42 2.00
N ARG A 57 -21.98 -6.00 0.85
CA ARG A 57 -22.77 -7.04 0.17
C ARG A 57 -23.01 -8.30 1.01
N LYS A 58 -22.21 -8.53 2.05
CA LYS A 58 -22.37 -9.63 2.99
C LYS A 58 -23.15 -9.25 4.25
N GLY A 59 -23.78 -8.07 4.27
CA GLY A 59 -24.56 -7.57 5.40
C GLY A 59 -23.71 -7.16 6.60
N ARG A 60 -22.42 -6.88 6.40
CA ARG A 60 -21.50 -6.40 7.44
C ARG A 60 -21.27 -4.90 7.28
N GLU A 61 -20.84 -4.25 8.35
CA GLU A 61 -20.54 -2.82 8.36
C GLU A 61 -19.22 -2.52 7.62
N PRO A 62 -19.26 -1.76 6.51
CA PRO A 62 -18.08 -1.30 5.78
C PRO A 62 -17.42 -0.08 6.44
N ASP A 63 -16.11 0.08 6.24
CA ASP A 63 -15.33 1.24 6.67
C ASP A 63 -15.21 2.28 5.55
N TRP A 64 -16.23 3.14 5.43
CA TRP A 64 -16.24 4.22 4.44
C TRP A 64 -15.31 5.38 4.78
N GLU A 65 -14.92 5.51 6.06
CA GLU A 65 -14.01 6.56 6.54
C GLU A 65 -12.53 6.18 6.40
N LEU A 66 -12.22 5.00 5.84
CA LEU A 66 -10.87 4.50 5.59
C LEU A 66 -10.00 4.36 6.85
N LYS A 67 -10.59 4.34 8.06
CA LYS A 67 -9.86 4.32 9.34
C LYS A 67 -8.98 3.09 9.48
N ASN A 68 -9.48 1.93 9.08
CA ASN A 68 -8.72 0.69 9.11
C ASN A 68 -7.68 0.63 7.98
N LEU A 69 -7.89 1.34 6.86
CA LEU A 69 -6.86 1.44 5.82
C LEU A 69 -5.62 2.17 6.36
N VAL A 70 -5.81 3.29 7.07
CA VAL A 70 -4.71 4.00 7.75
C VAL A 70 -3.97 3.06 8.70
N LYS A 71 -4.71 2.33 9.56
CA LYS A 71 -4.11 1.36 10.48
C LYS A 71 -3.32 0.26 9.78
N ILE A 72 -3.83 -0.28 8.66
CA ILE A 72 -3.12 -1.28 7.87
C ILE A 72 -1.78 -0.74 7.39
N TYR A 73 -1.76 0.51 6.91
CA TYR A 73 -0.54 1.13 6.40
C TYR A 73 0.44 1.52 7.49
N ASP A 74 -0.04 1.87 8.69
CA ASP A 74 0.80 2.07 9.86
C ASP A 74 1.47 0.75 10.30
N ASP A 75 0.72 -0.37 10.31
CA ASP A 75 1.28 -1.70 10.58
C ASP A 75 2.33 -2.10 9.51
N ILE A 76 2.09 -1.77 8.23
CA ILE A 76 3.05 -2.02 7.14
C ILE A 76 4.33 -1.20 7.33
N GLN A 77 4.25 0.06 7.79
CA GLN A 77 5.44 0.86 8.09
C GLN A 77 6.29 0.20 9.17
N VAL A 78 5.68 -0.36 10.23
CA VAL A 78 6.42 -1.10 11.26
C VAL A 78 7.16 -2.30 10.64
N VAL A 79 6.48 -3.09 9.80
CA VAL A 79 7.09 -4.22 9.10
C VAL A 79 8.26 -3.77 8.20
N ASN A 80 8.07 -2.74 7.39
CA ASN A 80 9.11 -2.23 6.51
C ASN A 80 10.34 -1.76 7.30
N ASN A 81 10.15 -1.00 8.38
CA ASN A 81 11.24 -0.52 9.23
C ASN A 81 12.00 -1.65 9.91
N ASP A 82 11.31 -2.68 10.38
CA ASP A 82 11.94 -3.86 10.97
C ASP A 82 12.75 -4.66 9.95
N PHE A 83 12.23 -4.83 8.72
CA PHE A 83 12.98 -5.44 7.62
C PHE A 83 14.22 -4.62 7.24
N CYS A 84 14.09 -3.29 7.12
CA CYS A 84 15.21 -2.39 6.88
C CYS A 84 16.31 -2.58 7.93
N ARG A 85 15.94 -2.56 9.22
CA ARG A 85 16.89 -2.72 10.34
C ARG A 85 17.63 -4.07 10.26
N ARG A 86 16.90 -5.16 10.00
CA ARG A 86 17.48 -6.50 9.89
C ARG A 86 18.43 -6.62 8.70
N LEU A 87 18.08 -6.10 7.53
CA LEU A 87 18.95 -6.17 6.36
C LEU A 87 20.21 -5.32 6.53
N ALA A 88 20.09 -4.14 7.17
CA ALA A 88 21.23 -3.25 7.41
C ALA A 88 22.27 -3.89 8.35
N GLN A 89 21.82 -4.64 9.36
CA GLN A 89 22.71 -5.35 10.29
C GLN A 89 23.49 -6.51 9.64
N ASN A 90 22.96 -7.10 8.56
CA ASN A 90 23.56 -8.25 7.89
C ASN A 90 24.44 -7.86 6.68
N GLN A 91 24.74 -6.56 6.50
CA GLN A 91 25.48 -6.04 5.33
C GLN A 91 24.87 -6.49 3.98
N MET A 92 23.56 -6.77 3.94
CA MET A 92 22.90 -7.14 2.69
C MET A 92 22.81 -5.91 1.78
N GLY A 93 23.12 -6.12 0.49
CA GLY A 93 23.42 -5.03 -0.44
C GLY A 93 22.40 -3.90 -0.51
N ASP A 94 22.93 -2.69 -0.73
CA ASP A 94 22.20 -1.40 -0.72
C ASP A 94 20.93 -1.37 -1.55
N ALA A 95 20.85 -2.19 -2.60
CA ALA A 95 19.68 -2.24 -3.47
C ALA A 95 18.42 -2.77 -2.76
N ALA A 96 18.56 -3.76 -1.86
CA ALA A 96 17.43 -4.29 -1.08
C ALA A 96 16.97 -3.30 0.00
N LEU A 97 17.92 -2.60 0.63
CA LEU A 97 17.63 -1.53 1.58
C LEU A 97 16.89 -0.37 0.91
N ASN A 98 17.40 0.13 -0.21
CA ASN A 98 16.75 1.21 -0.97
C ASN A 98 15.36 0.80 -1.47
N ALA A 99 15.18 -0.47 -1.83
CA ALA A 99 13.89 -1.02 -2.21
C ALA A 99 12.87 -0.95 -1.06
N LEU A 100 13.26 -1.33 0.15
CA LEU A 100 12.38 -1.27 1.33
C LEU A 100 12.09 0.17 1.77
N VAL A 101 13.09 1.05 1.74
CA VAL A 101 12.89 2.48 2.03
C VAL A 101 11.86 3.08 1.07
N LYS A 102 11.92 2.73 -0.22
CA LYS A 102 10.90 3.17 -1.18
C LYS A 102 9.50 2.65 -0.83
N LEU A 103 9.37 1.40 -0.41
CA LEU A 103 8.09 0.82 0.03
C LEU A 103 7.55 1.50 1.29
N ASP A 104 8.41 1.86 2.25
CA ASP A 104 8.04 2.63 3.45
C ASP A 104 7.53 4.03 3.10
N ILE A 105 8.18 4.71 2.15
CA ILE A 105 7.72 6.02 1.67
C ILE A 105 6.32 5.92 1.04
N PHE A 106 6.05 4.88 0.26
CA PHE A 106 4.70 4.66 -0.27
C PHE A 106 3.68 4.41 0.84
N ALA A 107 4.07 3.65 1.87
CA ALA A 107 3.17 3.37 2.98
C ALA A 107 2.80 4.65 3.75
N LYS A 108 3.79 5.51 4.02
CA LYS A 108 3.57 6.84 4.62
C LYS A 108 2.69 7.73 3.75
N HIS A 109 2.94 7.75 2.44
CA HIS A 109 2.16 8.56 1.48
C HIS A 109 0.68 8.17 1.48
N VAL A 110 0.38 6.86 1.53
CA VAL A 110 -1.02 6.40 1.63
C VAL A 110 -1.65 6.85 2.94
N SER A 111 -1.02 6.60 4.10
CA SER A 111 -1.57 7.04 5.40
C SER A 111 -1.76 8.56 5.46
N SER A 112 -0.84 9.36 4.92
CA SER A 112 -0.97 10.82 4.95
C SER A 112 -2.06 11.35 4.02
N SER A 113 -2.17 10.79 2.81
CA SER A 113 -3.10 11.28 1.78
C SER A 113 -4.57 11.09 2.14
N ILE A 114 -4.89 10.08 2.95
CA ILE A 114 -6.24 9.85 3.46
C ILE A 114 -6.66 10.94 4.47
N ASN A 115 -5.68 11.56 5.14
CA ASN A 115 -5.90 12.56 6.19
C ASN A 115 -5.76 14.02 5.67
N SER A 116 -5.67 14.22 4.36
CA SER A 116 -5.44 15.53 3.73
C SER A 116 -6.34 15.76 2.51
N ASP A 117 -6.34 16.97 1.98
CA ASP A 117 -7.08 17.45 0.79
C ASP A 117 -6.77 16.70 -0.52
N THR A 118 -5.94 15.64 -0.49
CA THR A 118 -5.57 14.86 -1.68
C THR A 118 -6.76 14.06 -2.23
N LEU A 119 -7.74 13.72 -1.39
CA LEU A 119 -8.98 13.08 -1.87
C LEU A 119 -9.83 14.04 -2.71
N ASP A 120 -9.77 15.35 -2.45
CA ASP A 120 -10.52 16.37 -3.20
C ASP A 120 -10.02 16.48 -4.65
N GLU A 121 -8.72 16.26 -4.89
CA GLU A 121 -8.15 16.24 -6.25
C GLU A 121 -8.65 15.03 -7.05
N GLU A 122 -8.77 13.88 -6.39
CA GLU A 122 -9.29 12.65 -7.00
C GLU A 122 -10.80 12.74 -7.24
N GLU A 123 -11.56 13.38 -6.34
CA GLU A 123 -13.01 13.57 -6.47
C GLU A 123 -13.39 14.29 -7.78
N ARG A 124 -12.61 15.29 -8.18
CA ARG A 124 -12.82 16.04 -9.44
C ARG A 124 -12.78 15.17 -10.68
N LEU A 125 -12.14 14.00 -10.64
CA LEU A 125 -12.12 13.07 -11.76
C LEU A 125 -13.47 12.35 -11.94
N PHE A 126 -14.37 12.45 -10.96
CA PHE A 126 -15.68 11.81 -10.94
C PHE A 126 -16.84 12.79 -11.18
N ASP A 127 -16.58 14.03 -11.58
CA ASP A 127 -17.61 15.05 -11.88
C ASP A 127 -18.70 14.58 -12.87
N ALA A 128 -18.41 13.60 -13.73
CA ALA A 128 -19.41 13.03 -14.64
C ALA A 128 -20.39 12.04 -13.97
N TYR A 129 -20.08 11.56 -12.77
CA TYR A 129 -20.90 10.64 -11.97
C TYR A 129 -21.62 11.32 -10.80
N LEU A 130 -21.09 12.46 -10.31
CA LEU A 130 -21.61 13.25 -9.19
C LEU A 130 -22.51 14.39 -9.70
#